data_AF-Q31BF0-F1
#
_entry.id   AF-Q31BF0-F1
#
_cell.length_a   1.000
_cell.length_b   1.000
_cell.length_c   1.000
_cell.angle_alpha   90.00
_cell.angle_beta   90.00
_cell.angle_gamma   90.00
#
_symmetry.space_group_name_H-M   'P 1'
#
loop_
_entity.id
_entity.type
_entity.pdbx_description
1 polymer ?
#
loop_
_entity_poly.entity_id
_entity_poly.type
_entity_poly.pdbx_seq_one_letter_code
_entity_poly.pdbx_strand_id
1 'polypeptide(L)'
;MSISKILTSLEKSWERDDVLLKIKKGLSTEEIVNEFLANNQVKIKEFNSLLRPEDIDLLNQVGQLSECESKLINKINNLNYSTNNENHHTINQKNISPFNRVPHNKISSFMINWSNKFVVFALLTISAIALSKQAWA
;
A
#
# COMPACT_ATOMS: atom_id res chain seq x y z
N MET A 1 -1.90 -27.50 9.19
CA MET A 1 -2.92 -26.43 9.41
C MET A 1 -3.54 -26.08 8.06
N SER A 2 -4.82 -25.71 7.96
CA SER A 2 -5.39 -25.32 6.66
C SER A 2 -4.79 -23.99 6.19
N ILE A 3 -4.64 -23.81 4.87
CA ILE A 3 -4.14 -22.55 4.26
C ILE A 3 -4.87 -21.34 4.84
N SER A 4 -6.20 -21.40 4.93
CA SER A 4 -7.02 -20.32 5.48
C SER A 4 -6.62 -19.91 6.90
N LYS A 5 -6.38 -20.88 7.79
CA LYS A 5 -5.98 -20.62 9.17
C LYS A 5 -4.56 -20.04 9.24
N ILE A 6 -3.65 -20.50 8.38
CA ILE A 6 -2.29 -19.97 8.30
C ILE A 6 -2.33 -18.51 7.84
N LEU A 7 -3.08 -18.20 6.79
CA LEU A 7 -3.26 -16.84 6.27
C LEU A 7 -3.85 -15.91 7.33
N THR A 8 -4.94 -16.29 8.00
CA THR A 8 -5.53 -15.48 9.08
C THR A 8 -4.54 -15.24 10.22
N SER A 9 -3.70 -16.24 10.55
CA SER A 9 -2.69 -16.04 11.59
C SER A 9 -1.57 -15.09 11.13
N LEU A 10 -1.14 -15.16 9.86
CA LEU A 10 -0.11 -14.28 9.31
C LEU A 10 -0.63 -12.84 9.21
N GLU A 11 -1.87 -12.67 8.77
CA GLU A 11 -2.56 -11.37 8.70
C GLU A 11 -2.63 -10.71 10.07
N LYS A 12 -3.02 -11.45 11.11
CA LYS A 12 -3.04 -10.94 12.49
C LYS A 12 -1.64 -10.58 13.02
N SER A 13 -0.61 -11.33 12.64
CA SER A 13 0.78 -11.02 12.98
C SER A 13 1.34 -9.79 12.26
N TRP A 14 0.64 -9.28 11.25
CA TRP A 14 1.02 -8.10 10.45
C TRP A 14 -0.07 -7.03 10.52
N GLU A 15 -0.66 -6.85 11.70
CA GLU A 15 -1.70 -5.85 11.92
C GLU A 15 -1.14 -4.43 11.74
N ARG A 16 -1.85 -3.62 10.95
CA ARG A 16 -1.42 -2.27 10.58
C ARG A 16 -1.09 -1.40 11.80
N ASP A 17 -1.93 -1.44 12.83
CA ASP A 17 -1.77 -0.59 14.01
C ASP A 17 -0.53 -0.95 14.82
N ASP A 18 -0.17 -2.24 14.90
CA ASP A 18 1.06 -2.70 15.54
C ASP A 18 2.30 -2.29 14.74
N VAL A 19 2.27 -2.46 13.42
CA VAL A 19 3.37 -2.02 12.53
C VAL A 19 3.57 -0.49 12.63
N LEU A 20 2.49 0.30 12.61
CA LEU A 20 2.57 1.74 12.79
C LEU A 20 3.11 2.13 14.17
N LEU A 21 2.73 1.40 15.22
CA LEU A 21 3.26 1.63 16.55
C LEU A 21 4.77 1.38 16.61
N LYS A 22 5.26 0.31 15.95
CA LYS A 22 6.69 0.00 15.86
C LYS A 22 7.47 1.09 15.11
N ILE A 23 6.94 1.58 13.99
CA ILE A 23 7.52 2.73 13.27
C ILE A 23 7.58 3.97 14.17
N LYS A 24 6.50 4.29 14.89
CA LYS A 24 6.46 5.43 15.83
C LYS A 24 7.46 5.30 16.97
N LYS A 25 7.78 4.07 17.39
CA LYS A 25 8.82 3.77 18.38
C LYS A 25 10.24 3.86 17.83
N GLY A 26 10.39 4.12 16.53
CA GLY A 26 11.69 4.32 15.87
C GLY A 26 12.33 3.03 15.34
N LEU A 27 11.60 1.92 15.27
CA LEU A 27 12.12 0.71 14.62
C LEU A 27 12.25 0.95 13.11
N SER A 28 13.36 0.46 12.55
CA SER A 28 13.58 0.43 11.11
C SER A 28 12.65 -0.57 10.42
N THR A 29 12.47 -0.37 9.11
CA THR A 29 11.72 -1.30 8.25
C THR A 29 12.29 -2.72 8.32
N GLU A 30 13.60 -2.86 8.28
CA GLU A 30 14.31 -4.13 8.35
C GLU A 30 14.05 -4.85 9.69
N GLU A 31 14.11 -4.14 10.82
CA GLU A 31 13.84 -4.74 12.13
C GLU A 31 12.41 -5.29 12.22
N ILE A 32 11.42 -4.51 11.76
CA ILE A 32 10.00 -4.91 11.78
C ILE A 32 9.77 -6.15 10.91
N VAL A 33 10.35 -6.18 9.71
CA VAL A 33 10.25 -7.32 8.79
C VAL A 33 10.95 -8.55 9.37
N ASN A 34 12.17 -8.39 9.90
CA ASN A 34 12.95 -9.49 10.47
C ASN A 34 12.24 -10.11 11.69
N GLU A 35 11.65 -9.28 12.55
CA GLU A 35 10.85 -9.75 13.69
C GLU A 35 9.65 -10.57 13.21
N PHE A 36 8.92 -10.09 12.20
CA PHE A 36 7.79 -10.84 11.63
C PHE A 36 8.23 -12.18 11.04
N LEU A 37 9.32 -12.21 10.28
CA LEU A 37 9.86 -13.43 9.68
C LEU A 37 10.30 -14.43 10.76
N ALA A 38 10.99 -13.96 11.81
CA ALA A 38 11.42 -14.80 12.93
C ALA A 38 10.22 -15.40 13.67
N ASN A 39 9.23 -14.58 14.01
CA ASN A 39 8.04 -14.99 14.77
C ASN A 39 7.12 -15.93 13.99
N ASN A 40 7.16 -15.90 12.66
CA ASN A 40 6.25 -16.66 11.80
C ASN A 40 6.95 -17.70 10.91
N GLN A 41 8.25 -17.98 11.13
CA GLN A 41 9.07 -18.83 10.26
C GLN A 41 8.43 -20.19 9.95
N VAL A 42 7.89 -20.88 10.97
CA VAL A 42 7.26 -22.19 10.81
C VAL A 42 6.00 -22.11 9.93
N LYS A 43 5.16 -21.09 10.16
CA LYS A 43 3.92 -20.87 9.40
C LYS A 43 4.20 -20.50 7.96
N ILE A 44 5.25 -19.71 7.71
CA ILE A 44 5.67 -19.34 6.35
C ILE A 44 6.17 -20.57 5.59
N LYS A 45 6.97 -21.44 6.23
CA LYS A 45 7.40 -22.71 5.63
C LYS A 45 6.22 -23.63 5.31
N GLU A 46 5.27 -23.75 6.23
CA GLU A 46 4.06 -24.54 6.02
C GLU A 46 3.20 -23.96 4.90
N PHE A 47 2.99 -22.64 4.87
CA PHE A 47 2.29 -21.94 3.80
C PHE A 47 2.91 -22.24 2.42
N ASN A 48 4.22 -22.09 2.29
CA ASN A 48 4.94 -22.34 1.04
C ASN A 48 4.80 -23.78 0.56
N SER A 49 4.73 -24.76 1.47
CA SER A 49 4.53 -26.17 1.13
C SER A 49 3.13 -26.49 0.59
N LEU A 50 2.15 -25.62 0.87
CA LEU A 50 0.75 -25.79 0.51
C LEU A 50 0.36 -25.03 -0.77
N LEU A 51 1.25 -24.17 -1.29
CA LEU A 51 0.99 -23.42 -2.52
C LEU A 51 1.04 -24.31 -3.75
N ARG A 52 0.07 -24.14 -4.64
CA ARG A 52 0.09 -24.77 -5.96
C ARG A 52 0.92 -23.91 -6.92
N PRO A 53 1.41 -24.46 -8.04
CA PRO A 53 2.17 -23.69 -9.03
C PRO A 53 1.45 -22.43 -9.52
N GLU A 54 0.13 -22.48 -9.68
CA GLU A 54 -0.67 -21.32 -10.10
C GLU A 54 -0.70 -20.22 -9.04
N ASP A 55 -0.71 -20.59 -7.76
CA ASP A 55 -0.68 -19.64 -6.65
C ASP A 55 0.70 -18.98 -6.55
N ILE A 56 1.78 -19.73 -6.86
CA ILE A 56 3.15 -19.21 -6.93
C ILE A 56 3.31 -18.20 -8.08
N ASP A 57 2.78 -18.52 -9.26
CA ASP A 57 2.81 -17.60 -10.41
C ASP A 57 2.07 -16.30 -10.10
N LEU A 58 0.89 -16.40 -9.46
CA LEU A 58 0.13 -15.24 -9.03
C LEU A 58 0.89 -14.39 -7.99
N LEU A 59 1.55 -15.01 -7.01
CA LEU A 59 2.40 -14.30 -6.05
C LEU A 59 3.56 -13.57 -6.74
N ASN A 60 4.17 -14.17 -7.76
CA ASN A 60 5.23 -13.52 -8.53
C ASN A 60 4.71 -12.30 -9.30
N GLN A 61 3.53 -12.41 -9.93
CA GLN A 61 2.87 -11.28 -10.60
C GLN A 61 2.56 -10.14 -9.62
N VAL A 62 2.05 -10.46 -8.42
CA VAL A 62 1.82 -9.47 -7.35
C VAL A 62 3.12 -8.81 -6.91
N GLY A 63 4.22 -9.57 -6.83
CA GLY A 63 5.56 -9.02 -6.56
C GLY A 63 6.00 -7.99 -7.60
N GLN A 64 5.84 -8.30 -8.89
CA GLN A 64 6.15 -7.37 -10.00
C GLN A 64 5.29 -6.11 -9.94
N LEU A 65 4.00 -6.24 -9.61
CA LEU A 65 3.10 -5.11 -9.44
C LEU A 65 3.56 -4.20 -8.29
N SER A 66 3.94 -4.77 -7.14
CA SER A 66 4.45 -3.99 -6.00
C SER A 66 5.75 -3.25 -6.34
N GLU A 67 6.65 -3.84 -7.13
CA GLU A 67 7.84 -3.14 -7.64
C GLU A 67 7.47 -1.94 -8.52
N CYS A 68 6.47 -2.10 -9.39
CA CYS A 68 5.94 -1.01 -10.22
C CYS A 68 5.38 0.13 -9.35
N GLU A 69 4.59 -0.20 -8.33
CA GLU A 69 4.03 0.77 -7.38
C GLU A 69 5.13 1.52 -6.61
N SER A 70 6.16 0.81 -6.14
CA SER A 70 7.31 1.43 -5.46
C SER A 70 8.04 2.42 -6.38
N LYS A 71 8.28 2.05 -7.64
CA LYS A 71 8.88 2.96 -8.65
C LYS A 71 8.02 4.19 -8.89
N LEU A 72 6.70 4.03 -8.96
CA LEU A 72 5.76 5.14 -9.12
C LEU A 72 5.81 6.09 -7.92
N ILE A 73 5.70 5.56 -6.70
CA ILE A 73 5.75 6.34 -5.45
C ILE A 73 7.06 7.12 -5.35
N ASN A 74 8.19 6.47 -5.63
CA ASN A 74 9.49 7.13 -5.62
C ASN A 74 9.56 8.28 -6.64
N LYS A 75 9.02 8.08 -7.85
CA LYS A 75 8.99 9.12 -8.87
C LYS A 75 8.09 10.29 -8.47
N ILE A 76 6.93 10.01 -7.87
CA ILE A 76 6.03 11.05 -7.32
C ILE A 76 6.72 11.84 -6.21
N ASN A 77 7.38 11.16 -5.27
CA ASN A 77 8.10 11.82 -4.19
C ASN A 77 9.22 12.72 -4.74
N ASN A 78 10.02 12.23 -5.69
CA ASN A 78 11.08 13.01 -6.33
C ASN A 78 10.55 14.24 -7.08
N LEU A 79 9.40 14.13 -7.75
CA LEU A 79 8.73 15.28 -8.38
C LEU A 79 8.27 16.30 -7.33
N ASN A 80 7.67 15.85 -6.23
CA ASN A 80 7.25 16.74 -5.14
C ASN A 80 8.43 17.49 -4.50
N TYR A 81 9.61 16.85 -4.40
CA TYR A 81 10.84 17.53 -3.99
C TYR A 81 11.30 18.57 -5.03
N SER A 82 11.20 18.27 -6.34
CA SER A 82 11.54 19.22 -7.42
C SER A 82 10.61 20.43 -7.40
N THR A 83 9.30 20.23 -7.30
CA THR A 83 8.29 21.30 -7.27
C THR A 83 8.44 22.22 -6.04
N ASN A 84 8.85 21.69 -4.88
CA ASN A 84 9.14 22.52 -3.71
C ASN A 84 10.45 23.34 -3.83
N ASN A 85 11.41 22.89 -4.63
CA ASN A 85 12.65 23.62 -4.90
C ASN A 85 12.55 24.56 -6.12
N GLU A 86 11.60 24.34 -7.04
CA GLU A 86 11.44 25.08 -8.30
C GLU A 86 10.66 26.41 -8.19
N ASN A 87 10.27 26.85 -6.98
CA ASN A 87 9.84 28.24 -6.78
C ASN A 87 10.96 29.27 -7.05
N HIS A 88 12.19 28.83 -7.32
CA HIS A 88 13.22 29.62 -7.96
C HIS A 88 13.92 28.82 -9.06
N HIS A 89 13.25 28.56 -10.19
CA HIS A 89 13.80 28.79 -11.54
C HIS A 89 12.92 28.13 -12.62
N THR A 90 12.46 28.97 -13.55
CA THR A 90 11.85 28.69 -14.86
C THR A 90 12.14 27.32 -15.47
N ILE A 91 11.10 26.48 -15.57
CA ILE A 91 11.14 25.17 -16.23
C ILE A 91 10.96 25.35 -17.74
N ASN A 92 12.02 25.04 -18.49
CA ASN A 92 11.95 24.81 -19.93
C ASN A 92 11.12 23.55 -20.21
N GLN A 93 10.03 23.72 -20.96
CA GLN A 93 9.26 22.64 -21.56
C GLN A 93 10.18 21.76 -22.43
N LYS A 94 10.29 20.47 -22.09
CA LYS A 94 10.76 19.45 -23.04
C LYS A 94 9.64 18.44 -23.25
N ASN A 95 9.12 18.45 -24.47
CA ASN A 95 7.97 17.69 -24.97
C ASN A 95 8.08 16.19 -24.65
N ILE A 96 7.09 15.66 -23.93
CA ILE A 96 6.81 14.22 -23.88
C ILE A 96 5.49 14.00 -24.62
N SER A 97 5.59 13.28 -25.74
CA SER A 97 4.49 12.86 -26.61
C SER A 97 3.41 12.08 -25.83
N PRO A 98 2.10 12.24 -26.14
CA PRO A 98 1.03 11.56 -25.44
C PRO A 98 0.95 10.11 -25.93
N PHE A 99 1.47 9.16 -25.15
CA PHE A 99 1.29 7.74 -25.46
C PHE A 99 -0.09 7.25 -24.99
N ASN A 100 -1.03 7.31 -25.94
CA ASN A 100 -2.19 6.44 -26.20
C ASN A 100 -2.90 5.69 -25.05
N ARG A 101 -4.18 6.06 -24.88
CA ARG A 101 -5.38 5.25 -24.53
C ARG A 101 -5.14 3.90 -23.83
N VAL A 102 -5.46 3.83 -22.55
CA VAL A 102 -5.77 2.59 -21.83
C VAL A 102 -7.29 2.33 -21.91
N PRO A 103 -7.75 1.13 -22.29
CA PRO A 103 -9.17 0.83 -22.41
C PRO A 103 -9.82 0.67 -21.03
N HIS A 104 -11.05 1.17 -20.94
CA HIS A 104 -11.90 1.22 -19.76
C HIS A 104 -12.37 -0.20 -19.34
N ASN A 105 -11.50 -0.98 -18.69
CA ASN A 105 -11.83 -2.31 -18.17
C ASN A 105 -12.28 -2.25 -16.70
N LYS A 106 -13.24 -3.13 -16.34
CA LYS A 106 -13.89 -3.29 -15.02
C LYS A 106 -12.98 -3.17 -13.78
N ILE A 107 -11.69 -3.48 -13.92
CA ILE A 107 -10.68 -3.35 -12.85
C ILE A 107 -10.36 -1.90 -12.53
N SER A 108 -10.34 -1.00 -13.53
CA SER A 108 -10.23 0.43 -13.31
C SER A 108 -11.47 0.96 -12.56
N SER A 109 -12.66 0.46 -12.91
CA SER A 109 -13.88 0.76 -12.15
C SER A 109 -13.81 0.21 -10.73
N PHE A 110 -13.24 -0.98 -10.50
CA PHE A 110 -13.02 -1.54 -9.15
C PHE A 110 -12.04 -0.69 -8.33
N MET A 111 -10.91 -0.28 -8.91
CA MET A 111 -9.91 0.58 -8.27
C MET A 111 -10.49 1.96 -7.94
N ILE A 112 -11.28 2.56 -8.85
CA ILE A 112 -11.99 3.83 -8.61
C ILE A 112 -13.06 3.65 -7.53
N ASN A 113 -13.81 2.54 -7.53
CA ASN A 113 -14.86 2.30 -6.53
C ASN A 113 -14.28 1.98 -5.14
N TRP A 114 -13.11 1.33 -5.07
CA TRP A 114 -12.37 1.06 -3.84
C TRP A 114 -11.74 2.35 -3.27
N SER A 115 -11.15 3.18 -4.13
CA SER A 115 -10.68 4.53 -3.79
C SER A 115 -11.82 5.44 -3.32
N ASN A 116 -12.97 5.45 -4.01
CA ASN A 116 -14.13 6.23 -3.59
C ASN A 116 -14.72 5.78 -2.25
N LYS A 117 -14.75 4.47 -1.95
CA LYS A 117 -15.15 3.99 -0.62
C LYS A 117 -14.20 4.47 0.47
N PHE A 118 -12.90 4.49 0.22
CA PHE A 118 -11.92 5.05 1.14
C PHE A 118 -12.16 6.55 1.39
N VAL A 119 -12.43 7.32 0.33
CA VAL A 119 -12.76 8.76 0.43
C VAL A 119 -14.05 8.99 1.22
N VAL A 120 -15.10 8.18 1.02
CA VAL A 120 -16.36 8.29 1.78
C VAL A 120 -16.16 7.92 3.25
N PHE A 121 -15.38 6.88 3.56
CA PHE A 121 -15.02 6.56 4.95
C PHE A 121 -14.20 7.68 5.60
N ALA A 122 -13.28 8.29 4.87
CA ALA A 122 -12.51 9.45 5.33
C ALA A 122 -13.42 10.69 5.55
N LEU A 123 -14.37 10.95 4.65
CA LEU A 123 -15.32 12.06 4.81
C LEU A 123 -16.32 11.82 5.95
N LEU A 124 -16.77 10.58 6.15
CA LEU A 124 -17.64 10.22 7.28
C LEU A 124 -16.92 10.35 8.62
N THR A 125 -15.65 9.97 8.70
CA THR A 125 -14.86 10.14 9.93
C THR A 125 -14.57 11.61 10.20
N ILE A 126 -14.20 12.40 9.17
CA ILE A 126 -14.02 13.86 9.29
C ILE A 126 -15.34 14.54 9.71
N SER A 127 -16.48 14.13 9.14
CA SER A 127 -17.79 14.67 9.49
C SER A 127 -18.20 14.30 10.92
N ALA A 128 -17.97 13.06 11.35
CA ALA A 128 -18.21 12.63 12.73
C ALA A 128 -17.29 13.35 13.74
N ILE A 129 -16.05 13.65 13.36
CA ILE A 129 -15.11 14.43 14.16
C ILE A 129 -15.53 15.92 14.21
N ALA A 130 -16.02 16.48 13.10
CA ALA A 130 -16.52 17.86 13.07
C ALA A 130 -17.81 18.03 13.88
N LEU A 131 -18.77 17.09 13.75
CA LEU A 131 -20.00 17.05 14.53
C LEU A 131 -19.73 16.85 16.03
N SER A 132 -18.78 16.00 16.39
CA SER A 132 -18.39 15.82 17.79
C SER A 132 -17.66 17.04 18.37
N LYS A 133 -16.89 17.79 17.58
CA LYS A 133 -16.31 19.07 18.04
C LYS A 133 -17.35 20.19 18.18
N GLN A 134 -18.41 20.22 17.36
CA GLN A 134 -19.51 21.18 17.52
C GLN A 134 -20.43 20.86 18.71
N ALA A 135 -20.55 19.59 19.10
CA ALA A 135 -21.37 19.19 20.25
C ALA A 135 -20.78 19.58 21.63
N TRP A 136 -19.53 20.08 21.66
CA TRP A 136 -18.82 20.54 22.86
C TRP A 136 -18.42 22.03 22.78
N ALA A 137 -19.00 22.79 21.85
CA ALA A 137 -18.88 24.24 21.74
C ALA A 137 -20.18 24.93 22.19
#